data_AF-A0A6A6LS67-F1
#
_entry.id   AF-A0A6A6LS67-F1
#
_cell.length_a   1.000
_cell.length_b   1.000
_cell.length_c   1.000
_cell.angle_alpha   90.00
_cell.angle_beta   90.00
_cell.angle_gamma   90.00
#
_symmetry.space_group_name_H-M   'P 1'
#
loop_
_entity.id
_entity.type
_entity.pdbx_description
1 polymer ?
#
loop_
_entity_poly.entity_id
_entity_poly.type
_entity_poly.pdbx_seq_one_letter_code
_entity_poly.pdbx_strand_id
1 'polypeptide(L)'
;MAGQTGRHSKWRPETGRHSNQRPETRYGIEELKDMAYLRGTLHISMLENAVNSKEAKLSEKESLQKLIFKWSNGDFNSYDEAAKERILEDLLPHSNIKEL
;
A
#
# COMPACT_ATOMS: atom_id res chain seq x y z
N MET A 1 -17.90 36.92 55.53
CA MET A 1 -18.30 35.51 55.32
C MET A 1 -19.03 35.40 53.99
N ALA A 2 -18.59 34.45 53.15
CA ALA A 2 -19.21 33.93 51.92
C ALA A 2 -19.49 34.92 50.77
N GLY A 3 -19.25 34.60 49.50
CA GLY A 3 -18.91 33.33 48.89
C GLY A 3 -18.23 33.56 47.53
N GLN A 4 -17.24 32.72 47.25
CA GLN A 4 -16.63 32.60 45.94
C GLN A 4 -17.61 31.88 45.03
N THR A 5 -18.03 32.49 43.92
CA THR A 5 -18.74 31.77 42.86
C THR A 5 -17.76 31.52 41.73
N GLY A 6 -17.24 30.29 41.72
CA GLY A 6 -16.35 29.78 40.68
C GLY A 6 -17.06 29.83 39.33
N ARG A 7 -16.41 30.47 38.35
CA ARG A 7 -16.84 30.37 36.96
C ARG A 7 -16.52 28.97 36.49
N HIS A 8 -17.58 28.19 36.36
CA HIS A 8 -17.58 26.83 35.84
C HIS A 8 -17.09 26.87 34.39
N SER A 9 -15.81 26.52 34.17
CA SER A 9 -15.26 26.34 32.83
C SER A 9 -15.97 25.16 32.17
N LYS A 10 -16.91 25.48 31.28
CA LYS A 10 -17.63 24.52 30.44
C LYS A 10 -16.61 23.79 29.57
N TRP A 11 -16.26 22.56 29.94
CA TRP A 11 -15.52 21.64 29.10
C TRP A 11 -16.28 21.46 27.77
N ARG A 12 -15.63 21.85 26.66
CA ARG A 12 -16.01 21.39 25.32
C ARG A 12 -15.18 20.15 25.03
N PRO A 13 -15.77 18.98 24.71
CA PRO A 13 -14.97 17.87 24.20
C PRO A 13 -14.54 18.24 22.78
N GLU A 14 -13.23 18.24 22.53
CA GLU A 14 -12.67 18.30 21.19
C GLU A 14 -13.07 17.03 20.45
N THR A 15 -14.14 17.11 19.67
CA THR A 15 -14.48 16.06 18.70
C THR A 15 -13.58 16.24 17.49
N GLY A 16 -12.51 15.48 17.48
CA GLY A 16 -11.70 15.28 16.30
C GLY A 16 -10.83 14.08 16.57
N ARG A 17 -11.30 12.88 16.22
CA ARG A 17 -10.40 11.77 15.96
C ARG A 17 -9.43 12.29 14.91
N HIS A 18 -8.26 12.73 15.33
CA HIS A 18 -7.11 12.76 14.45
C HIS A 18 -6.92 11.30 14.07
N SER A 19 -7.53 10.90 12.96
CA SER A 19 -7.06 9.76 12.21
C SER A 19 -5.58 10.05 11.99
N ASN A 20 -4.76 9.39 12.81
CA ASN A 20 -3.32 9.32 12.65
C ASN A 20 -3.10 8.51 11.36
N GLN A 21 -3.45 9.10 10.22
CA GLN A 21 -3.11 8.57 8.92
C GLN A 21 -1.60 8.74 8.87
N ARG A 22 -0.88 7.63 9.08
CA ARG A 22 0.54 7.59 8.80
C ARG A 22 0.70 8.07 7.36
N PRO A 23 1.65 8.97 7.06
CA PRO A 23 1.87 9.36 5.68
C PRO A 23 2.12 8.10 4.86
N GLU A 24 1.20 7.83 3.93
CA GLU A 24 1.27 6.68 3.03
C GLU A 24 2.54 6.83 2.20
N THR A 25 3.55 6.02 2.53
CA THR A 25 4.85 6.10 1.86
C THR A 25 4.74 5.36 0.56
N ARG A 26 4.44 6.09 -0.52
CA ARG A 26 4.47 5.55 -1.88
C ARG A 26 5.90 5.20 -2.27
N TYR A 27 6.08 4.07 -2.94
CA TYR A 27 7.38 3.64 -3.46
C TYR A 27 7.25 3.23 -4.93
N GLY A 28 8.25 3.64 -5.71
CA GLY A 28 8.36 3.23 -7.10
C GLY A 28 8.90 1.81 -7.20
N ILE A 29 8.36 1.03 -8.13
CA ILE A 29 8.88 -0.32 -8.45
C ILE A 29 9.53 -0.38 -9.84
N GLU A 30 9.76 0.78 -10.47
CA GLU A 30 10.50 0.92 -11.71
C GLU A 30 11.95 0.40 -11.62
N GLU A 31 12.51 0.22 -10.42
CA GLU A 31 13.82 -0.43 -10.22
C GLU A 31 13.85 -1.86 -10.79
N LEU A 32 12.70 -2.54 -10.87
CA LEU A 32 12.58 -3.87 -11.44
C LEU A 32 12.72 -3.88 -12.97
N LYS A 33 12.60 -2.72 -13.63
CA LYS A 33 12.61 -2.58 -15.09
C LYS A 33 13.82 -3.24 -15.72
N ASP A 34 15.00 -2.97 -15.19
CA ASP A 34 16.29 -3.40 -15.77
C ASP A 34 16.77 -4.75 -15.20
N MET A 35 15.98 -5.40 -14.33
CA MET A 35 16.29 -6.70 -13.74
C MET A 35 15.83 -7.87 -14.64
N ALA A 36 16.32 -7.92 -15.89
CA ALA A 36 15.89 -8.90 -16.89
C ALA A 36 16.11 -10.37 -16.46
N TYR A 37 17.15 -10.63 -15.64
CA TYR A 37 17.52 -11.97 -15.18
C TYR A 37 17.01 -12.30 -13.77
N LEU A 38 16.00 -11.56 -13.28
CA LEU A 38 15.38 -11.84 -11.99
C LEU A 38 14.84 -13.28 -11.97
N ARG A 39 15.22 -14.04 -10.93
CA ARG A 39 15.01 -15.48 -10.81
C ARG A 39 14.48 -15.86 -9.45
N GLY A 40 13.85 -17.02 -9.37
CA GLY A 40 13.31 -17.55 -8.12
C GLY A 40 12.04 -16.82 -7.71
N THR A 41 12.03 -16.24 -6.51
CA THR A 41 10.85 -15.62 -5.89
C THR A 41 11.01 -14.11 -5.81
N LEU A 42 10.03 -13.38 -6.32
CA LEU A 42 9.85 -11.95 -6.07
C LEU A 42 8.67 -11.74 -5.12
N HIS A 43 8.91 -11.06 -4.00
CA HIS A 43 7.88 -10.73 -3.02
C HIS A 43 7.77 -9.21 -2.90
N ILE A 44 6.58 -8.67 -3.21
CA ILE A 44 6.26 -7.25 -3.11
C ILE A 44 5.28 -7.08 -1.93
N SER A 45 5.68 -6.31 -0.92
CA SER A 45 4.90 -6.03 0.29
C SER A 45 4.41 -4.59 0.32
N MET A 46 3.26 -4.35 0.97
CA MET A 46 2.55 -3.05 0.98
C MET A 46 2.16 -2.60 -0.43
N LEU A 47 1.69 -3.55 -1.24
CA LEU A 47 1.42 -3.36 -2.67
C LEU A 47 0.56 -2.12 -2.98
N GLU A 48 -0.32 -1.73 -2.06
CA GLU A 48 -1.12 -0.51 -2.13
C GLU A 48 -0.33 0.80 -2.32
N ASN A 49 0.95 0.78 -1.97
CA ASN A 49 1.85 1.93 -2.04
C ASN A 49 2.73 1.92 -3.29
N ALA A 50 2.65 0.88 -4.12
CA ALA A 50 3.40 0.80 -5.37
C ALA A 50 2.91 1.87 -6.36
N VAL A 51 3.85 2.63 -6.90
CA VAL A 51 3.63 3.54 -8.03
C VAL A 51 4.46 3.09 -9.23
N ASN A 52 4.07 3.55 -10.43
CA ASN A 52 4.70 3.15 -11.68
C ASN A 52 4.78 1.62 -11.88
N SER A 53 3.76 0.89 -11.41
CA SER A 53 3.69 -0.57 -11.45
C SER A 53 3.99 -1.17 -12.83
N LYS A 54 3.53 -0.50 -13.88
CA LYS A 54 3.78 -0.90 -15.27
C LYS A 54 5.27 -0.98 -15.65
N GLU A 55 6.13 -0.15 -15.05
CA GLU A 55 7.57 -0.15 -15.35
C GLU A 55 8.28 -1.40 -14.81
N ALA A 56 7.65 -2.14 -13.88
CA ALA A 56 8.23 -3.36 -13.34
C ALA A 56 8.31 -4.49 -14.38
N LYS A 57 7.59 -4.43 -15.49
CA LYS A 57 7.71 -5.37 -16.63
C LYS A 57 7.76 -6.83 -16.19
N LEU A 58 6.86 -7.26 -15.29
CA LEU A 58 6.86 -8.63 -14.77
C LEU A 58 6.57 -9.67 -15.86
N SER A 59 5.83 -9.25 -16.90
CA SER A 59 5.58 -10.02 -18.11
C SER A 59 6.84 -10.29 -18.95
N GLU A 60 7.93 -9.53 -18.77
CA GLU A 60 9.20 -9.73 -19.50
C GLU A 60 10.21 -10.58 -18.69
N LYS A 61 9.89 -10.96 -17.45
CA LYS A 61 10.80 -11.69 -16.54
C LYS A 61 10.67 -13.20 -16.69
N GLU A 62 11.13 -13.71 -17.83
CA GLU A 62 10.99 -15.13 -18.22
C GLU A 62 11.58 -16.13 -17.21
N SER A 63 12.60 -15.71 -16.46
CA SER A 63 13.32 -16.57 -15.51
C SER A 63 12.73 -16.54 -14.09
N LEU A 64 11.75 -15.68 -13.83
CA LEU A 64 11.07 -15.60 -12.54
C LEU A 64 10.12 -16.80 -12.38
N GLN A 65 10.08 -17.40 -11.20
CA GLN A 65 9.37 -18.66 -10.97
C GLN A 65 8.20 -18.51 -10.00
N LYS A 66 8.31 -17.55 -9.07
CA LYS A 66 7.30 -17.31 -8.05
C LYS A 66 7.11 -15.82 -7.82
N LEU A 67 5.85 -15.43 -7.66
CA LEU A 67 5.46 -14.08 -7.26
C LEU A 67 4.66 -14.16 -5.96
N ILE A 68 4.82 -13.15 -5.11
CA ILE A 68 4.02 -12.99 -3.90
C ILE A 68 3.66 -11.51 -3.81
N PHE A 69 2.35 -11.23 -3.85
CA PHE A 69 1.80 -9.90 -3.62
C PHE A 69 1.17 -9.83 -2.23
N LYS A 70 1.68 -8.93 -1.40
CA LYS A 70 1.21 -8.73 -0.04
C LYS A 70 0.73 -7.30 0.15
N TRP A 71 -0.56 -7.16 0.42
CA TRP A 71 -1.18 -5.92 0.89
C TRP A 71 -0.97 -5.78 2.40
N SER A 72 -1.00 -4.55 2.94
CA SER A 72 -1.02 -4.40 4.40
C SER A 72 -2.32 -4.95 5.00
N ASN A 73 -2.26 -5.33 6.28
CA ASN A 73 -3.43 -5.77 7.06
C ASN A 73 -4.34 -4.59 7.48
N GLY A 74 -4.17 -3.40 6.88
CA GLY A 74 -5.05 -2.25 7.14
C GLY A 74 -6.47 -2.48 6.63
N ASP A 75 -7.35 -1.50 6.84
CA ASP A 75 -8.72 -1.54 6.30
C ASP A 75 -8.67 -1.57 4.76
N PHE A 76 -8.58 -2.77 4.19
CA PHE A 76 -8.58 -3.02 2.75
C PHE A 76 -9.83 -2.43 2.06
N ASN A 77 -10.88 -2.18 2.84
CA ASN A 77 -12.13 -1.53 2.44
C ASN A 77 -11.96 -0.03 2.15
N SER A 78 -10.89 0.62 2.60
CA SER A 78 -10.64 2.05 2.31
C SER A 78 -9.96 2.26 0.95
N TYR A 79 -9.42 1.21 0.34
CA TYR A 79 -8.76 1.29 -0.95
C TYR A 79 -9.77 1.13 -2.09
N ASP A 80 -9.70 2.06 -3.04
CA ASP A 80 -10.47 2.02 -4.28
C ASP A 80 -10.19 0.73 -5.04
N GLU A 81 -11.23 -0.06 -5.29
CA GLU A 81 -11.14 -1.36 -5.96
C GLU A 81 -10.55 -1.21 -7.37
N ALA A 82 -10.92 -0.14 -8.07
CA ALA A 82 -10.37 0.15 -9.40
C ALA A 82 -8.86 0.42 -9.35
N ALA A 83 -8.36 1.04 -8.28
CA ALA A 83 -6.93 1.25 -8.10
C ALA A 83 -6.19 -0.07 -7.84
N LYS A 84 -6.80 -1.01 -7.10
CA LYS A 84 -6.23 -2.34 -6.86
C LYS A 84 -6.17 -3.15 -8.15
N GLU A 85 -7.27 -3.19 -8.89
CA GLU A 85 -7.34 -3.88 -10.18
C GLU A 85 -6.26 -3.35 -11.13
N ARG A 86 -6.12 -2.02 -11.23
CA ARG A 86 -5.11 -1.40 -12.08
C ARG A 86 -3.67 -1.78 -11.70
N ILE A 87 -3.35 -1.85 -10.41
CA ILE A 87 -2.02 -2.29 -9.95
C ILE A 87 -1.79 -3.76 -10.34
N LEU A 88 -2.79 -4.62 -10.22
CA LEU A 88 -2.68 -6.03 -10.59
C LEU A 88 -2.56 -6.24 -12.12
N GLU A 89 -3.29 -5.45 -12.91
CA GLU A 89 -3.17 -5.44 -14.38
C GLU A 89 -1.76 -5.03 -14.83
N ASP A 90 -1.21 -3.98 -14.22
CA ASP A 90 0.16 -3.52 -14.50
C ASP A 90 1.23 -4.56 -14.10
N LEU A 91 0.90 -5.44 -13.15
CA LEU A 91 1.79 -6.46 -12.59
C LEU A 91 1.50 -7.88 -13.10
N LEU A 92 0.80 -7.99 -14.23
CA LEU A 92 0.59 -9.28 -14.86
C LEU A 92 1.94 -9.99 -15.13
N PRO A 93 2.10 -11.24 -14.65
CA PRO A 93 3.36 -11.95 -14.77
C PRO A 93 3.58 -12.57 -16.15
N HIS A 94 4.82 -12.99 -16.40
CA HIS A 94 5.09 -13.92 -17.50
C HIS A 94 4.40 -15.26 -17.22
N SER A 95 3.98 -15.96 -18.27
CA SER A 95 3.37 -17.30 -18.21
C SER A 95 4.26 -18.41 -17.61
N ASN A 96 5.52 -18.11 -17.26
CA ASN A 96 6.49 -19.07 -16.72
C ASN A 96 6.42 -19.17 -15.18
N ILE A 97 5.62 -18.31 -14.55
CA ILE A 97 5.36 -18.39 -13.11
C ILE A 97 4.71 -19.73 -12.79
N LYS A 98 5.28 -20.41 -11.79
CA LYS A 98 4.83 -21.71 -11.29
C LYS A 98 3.95 -21.56 -10.06
N GLU A 99 4.12 -20.47 -9.31
CA GLU A 99 3.43 -20.19 -8.05
C GLU A 99 3.12 -18.69 -7.95
N LEU A 100 1.87 -18.38 -7.60
CA LEU A 100 1.34 -17.03 -7.35
C LEU A 100 0.76 -16.94 -5.94
#